data_AF-A0A9E4EYJ2-F1
#
_entry.id   AF-A0A9E4EYJ2-F1
#
_cell.length_a   1.000
_cell.length_b   1.000
_cell.length_c   1.000
_cell.angle_alpha   90.00
_cell.angle_beta   90.00
_cell.angle_gamma   90.00
#
_symmetry.space_group_name_H-M   'P 1'
#
loop_
_entity.id
_entity.type
_entity.pdbx_description
1 polymer ?
#
loop_
_entity_poly.entity_id
_entity_poly.type
_entity_poly.pdbx_seq_one_letter_code
_entity_poly.pdbx_strand_id
1 'polypeptide(L)'
;MPKRSELKLTKRTVDALEVEAKDALFWGRDLAGFGVRAHTTGRKVYVVQSRGPGGPKRVTPGRHGKLSVDEARKRATRLIDRFFRTLRSNSSGSSASRRSRN
;
A
#
# COMPACT_ATOMS: atom_id res chain seq x y z
N MET A 1 10.66 0.62 11.95
CA MET A 1 10.22 0.97 10.57
C MET A 1 10.71 -0.13 9.64
N PRO A 2 9.92 -0.68 8.69
CA PRO A 2 10.48 -1.63 7.73
C PRO A 2 11.55 -0.90 6.89
N LYS A 3 12.69 -1.57 6.62
CA LYS A 3 13.84 -1.01 5.88
C LYS A 3 13.33 -0.21 4.67
N ARG A 4 13.81 1.03 4.54
CA ARG A 4 13.60 1.87 3.35
C ARG A 4 13.87 0.99 2.13
N SER A 5 12.82 0.64 1.40
CA SER A 5 12.92 -0.20 0.23
C SER A 5 13.77 0.55 -0.79
N GLU A 6 14.80 -0.07 -1.36
CA GLU A 6 15.66 0.58 -2.38
C GLU A 6 15.05 0.49 -3.79
N LEU A 7 13.97 -0.26 -3.94
CA LEU A 7 13.33 -0.54 -5.23
C LEU A 7 12.49 0.64 -5.72
N LYS A 8 12.83 1.17 -6.90
CA LYS A 8 11.99 2.13 -7.62
C LYS A 8 10.95 1.35 -8.44
N LEU A 9 9.67 1.46 -8.08
CA LEU A 9 8.60 0.81 -8.82
C LEU A 9 8.34 1.57 -10.13
N THR A 10 9.01 1.15 -11.20
CA THR A 10 8.76 1.60 -12.58
C THR A 10 8.03 0.52 -13.37
N LYS A 11 7.46 0.86 -14.55
CA LYS A 11 6.82 -0.13 -15.45
C LYS A 11 7.74 -1.33 -15.69
N ARG A 12 9.02 -1.07 -16.01
CA ARG A 12 10.03 -2.11 -16.29
C ARG A 12 10.35 -2.95 -15.06
N THR A 13 10.49 -2.31 -13.89
CA THR A 13 10.73 -3.05 -12.64
C THR A 13 9.54 -3.94 -12.31
N VAL A 14 8.31 -3.42 -12.37
CA VAL A 14 7.10 -4.20 -12.06
C VAL A 14 6.88 -5.34 -13.04
N ASP A 15 7.24 -5.13 -14.31
CA ASP A 15 7.18 -6.16 -15.33
C ASP A 15 8.18 -7.29 -15.05
N ALA A 16 9.41 -6.94 -14.66
CA ALA A 16 10.45 -7.88 -14.25
C ALA A 16 10.22 -8.54 -12.88
N LEU A 17 9.21 -8.11 -12.11
CA LEU A 17 8.88 -8.75 -10.83
C LEU A 17 8.13 -10.05 -11.09
N GLU A 18 8.84 -11.16 -10.96
CA GLU A 18 8.28 -12.50 -10.97
C GLU A 18 8.51 -13.18 -9.63
N VAL A 19 7.55 -13.99 -9.20
CA VAL A 19 7.65 -14.75 -7.96
C VAL A 19 7.31 -16.20 -8.27
N GLU A 20 8.21 -17.10 -7.92
CA GLU A 20 8.06 -18.52 -8.27
C GLU A 20 7.51 -19.32 -7.08
N ALA A 21 7.98 -19.02 -5.86
CA ALA A 21 7.67 -19.82 -4.68
C ALA A 21 6.41 -19.37 -3.92
N LYS A 22 6.21 -18.06 -3.75
CA LYS A 22 5.08 -17.50 -2.98
C LYS A 22 4.79 -16.07 -3.37
N ASP A 23 3.55 -15.63 -3.13
CA ASP A 23 3.19 -14.23 -3.30
C ASP A 23 4.15 -13.32 -2.53
N ALA A 24 4.72 -12.33 -3.21
CA ALA A 24 5.58 -11.34 -2.57
C ALA A 24 5.02 -9.93 -2.76
N LEU A 25 5.17 -9.11 -1.71
CA LEU A 25 4.91 -7.68 -1.78
C LEU A 25 6.23 -6.93 -1.93
N PHE A 26 6.30 -6.12 -2.97
CA PHE A 26 7.40 -5.22 -3.26
C PHE A 26 6.95 -3.79 -3.00
N TRP A 27 7.61 -3.12 -2.07
CA TRP A 27 7.35 -1.72 -1.74
C TRP A 27 8.27 -0.80 -2.53
N GLY A 28 7.71 0.30 -3.04
CA GLY A 28 8.48 1.30 -3.77
C GLY A 28 9.11 2.33 -2.85
N ARG A 29 10.32 2.78 -3.20
CA ARG A 29 11.01 3.89 -2.53
C ARG A 29 10.42 5.26 -2.81
N ASP A 30 9.73 5.37 -3.95
CA ASP A 30 9.31 6.63 -4.55
C ASP A 30 8.03 7.18 -3.89
N LEU A 31 7.13 6.28 -3.46
CA LEU A 31 5.89 6.64 -2.79
C LEU A 31 5.69 5.75 -1.56
N ALA A 32 5.85 6.34 -0.38
CA ALA A 32 5.71 5.63 0.88
C ALA A 32 4.29 5.07 1.02
N GLY A 33 4.20 3.77 1.29
CA GLY A 33 2.91 3.09 1.36
C GLY A 33 2.35 2.67 0.00
N PHE A 34 3.09 2.81 -1.11
CA PHE A 34 2.73 2.24 -2.40
C PHE A 34 3.64 1.06 -2.76
N GLY A 35 3.02 -0.04 -3.18
CA GLY A 35 3.67 -1.29 -3.50
C GLY A 35 2.96 -2.06 -4.60
N VAL A 36 3.56 -3.16 -5.01
CA VAL A 36 2.95 -4.16 -5.89
C VAL A 36 3.07 -5.53 -5.25
N ARG A 37 1.98 -6.29 -5.26
CA ARG A 37 1.97 -7.70 -4.91
C ARG A 37 2.04 -8.49 -6.21
N ALA A 38 3.09 -9.27 -6.35
CA ALA A 38 3.19 -10.29 -7.38
C ALA A 38 2.65 -11.60 -6.80
N HIS A 39 1.82 -12.28 -7.57
CA HIS A 39 1.35 -13.63 -7.29
C HIS A 39 2.12 -14.63 -8.12
N THR A 40 2.25 -15.86 -7.62
CA THR A 40 2.90 -16.98 -8.34
C THR A 40 2.21 -17.32 -9.66
N THR A 41 0.93 -16.96 -9.78
CA THR A 41 0.14 -17.09 -11.02
C THR A 41 0.49 -16.05 -12.10
N GLY A 42 1.56 -15.26 -11.91
CA GLY A 42 1.93 -14.14 -12.80
C GLY A 42 1.03 -12.90 -12.64
N ARG A 43 0.03 -12.95 -11.75
CA ARG A 43 -0.87 -11.82 -11.50
C ARG A 43 -0.17 -10.77 -10.63
N LYS A 44 -0.12 -9.54 -11.11
CA LYS A 44 0.49 -8.41 -10.40
C LYS A 44 -0.61 -7.42 -10.00
N VAL A 45 -0.73 -7.06 -8.72
CA VAL A 45 -1.73 -6.11 -8.22
C VAL A 45 -1.06 -5.00 -7.43
N TYR A 46 -1.46 -3.76 -7.67
CA TYR A 46 -0.95 -2.63 -6.91
C TYR A 46 -1.60 -2.59 -5.54
N VAL A 47 -0.84 -2.19 -4.54
CA VAL A 47 -1.28 -2.16 -3.14
C VAL A 47 -0.84 -0.84 -2.53
N VAL A 48 -1.78 -0.19 -1.86
CA VAL A 48 -1.53 1.00 -1.04
C VAL A 48 -1.75 0.60 0.40
N GLN A 49 -0.76 0.81 1.26
CA GLN A 49 -0.87 0.65 2.70
C GLN A 49 -0.60 1.98 3.37
N SER A 50 -1.57 2.44 4.16
CA SER A 50 -1.40 3.58 5.04
C SER A 50 -1.56 3.15 6.50
N ARG A 51 -0.87 3.84 7.41
CA ARG A 51 -0.99 3.64 8.85
C ARG A 51 -1.73 4.83 9.43
N GLY A 52 -2.83 4.57 10.14
CA GLY A 52 -3.60 5.58 10.84
C GLY A 52 -4.06 5.14 12.21
N PRO A 53 -4.72 6.03 12.99
CA PRO A 53 -5.37 5.66 14.23
C PRO A 53 -6.47 4.65 13.88
N GLY A 54 -6.36 3.44 14.42
CA GLY A 54 -7.20 2.29 14.05
C GLY A 54 -6.48 1.17 13.28
N GLY A 55 -5.17 1.30 13.00
CA GLY A 55 -4.34 0.23 12.47
C GLY A 55 -3.98 0.36 10.98
N PRO A 56 -3.29 -0.65 10.40
CA PRO A 56 -2.86 -0.62 9.01
C PRO A 56 -4.05 -0.81 8.06
N LYS A 57 -4.36 0.21 7.25
CA LYS A 57 -5.36 0.10 6.18
C LYS A 57 -4.66 -0.23 4.86
N ARG A 58 -5.14 -1.28 4.17
CA ARG A 58 -4.70 -1.65 2.81
C ARG A 58 -5.82 -1.42 1.81
N VAL A 59 -5.47 -0.81 0.68
CA VAL A 59 -6.35 -0.56 -0.46
C VAL A 59 -5.65 -1.00 -1.74
N THR A 60 -6.38 -1.65 -2.64
CA THR A 60 -5.85 -2.12 -3.93
C THR A 60 -6.36 -1.19 -5.03
N PRO A 61 -5.55 -0.26 -5.57
CA PRO A 61 -6.00 0.66 -6.61
C PRO A 61 -6.28 0.00 -7.97
N GLY A 62 -5.72 -1.18 -8.23
CA GLY A 62 -5.99 -1.96 -9.44
C GLY A 62 -4.97 -3.06 -9.73
N ARG A 63 -5.23 -3.85 -10.78
CA ARG A 63 -4.34 -4.90 -11.30
C ARG A 63 -3.39 -4.33 -12.37
N HIS A 64 -2.13 -4.74 -12.33
CA HIS A 64 -1.15 -4.44 -13.37
C HIS A 64 -1.55 -5.13 -14.68
N GLY A 65 -1.34 -4.45 -15.81
CA GLY A 65 -1.85 -4.83 -17.14
C GLY A 65 -3.09 -4.04 -17.53
N LYS A 66 -4.12 -4.02 -16.68
CA LYS A 66 -5.30 -3.14 -16.87
C LYS A 66 -5.04 -1.71 -16.42
N LEU A 67 -4.12 -1.53 -15.48
CA LEU A 67 -3.71 -0.24 -14.95
C LEU A 67 -2.20 -0.05 -15.13
N SER A 68 -1.81 1.05 -15.78
CA SER A 68 -0.40 1.45 -15.88
C SER A 68 0.15 1.89 -14.52
N VAL A 69 1.47 1.79 -14.34
CA VAL A 69 2.15 2.20 -13.10
C VAL A 69 1.88 3.68 -12.80
N ASP A 70 1.87 4.53 -13.82
CA ASP A 70 1.58 5.97 -13.68
C ASP A 70 0.16 6.22 -13.13
N GLU A 71 -0.84 5.58 -13.73
CA GLU A 71 -2.23 5.63 -13.27
C GLU A 71 -2.39 5.07 -11.85
N ALA A 72 -1.71 3.97 -11.55
CA ALA A 72 -1.67 3.39 -10.21
C ALA A 72 -1.08 4.37 -9.20
N ARG A 73 0.01 5.08 -9.56
CA ARG A 73 0.69 6.07 -8.72
C ARG A 73 -0.18 7.29 -8.48
N LYS A 74 -0.87 7.80 -9.51
CA LYS A 74 -1.87 8.89 -9.36
C LYS A 74 -2.99 8.49 -8.40
N ARG A 75 -3.55 7.30 -8.56
CA ARG A 75 -4.60 6.78 -7.65
C ARG A 75 -4.06 6.59 -6.23
N ALA A 76 -2.86 6.04 -6.09
CA ALA A 76 -2.21 5.84 -4.81
C ALA A 76 -1.97 7.17 -4.07
N THR A 77 -1.50 8.18 -4.79
CA THR A 77 -1.30 9.53 -4.24
C THR A 77 -2.59 10.11 -3.68
N ARG A 78 -3.70 10.01 -4.43
CA ARG A 78 -5.02 10.46 -3.95
C ARG A 78 -5.50 9.68 -2.72
N LEU A 79 -5.27 8.37 -2.68
CA LEU A 79 -5.61 7.53 -1.53
C LEU A 79 -4.79 7.94 -0.30
N ILE A 80 -3.49 8.12 -0.47
CA ILE A 80 -2.57 8.54 0.61
C ILE A 80 -2.96 9.93 1.13
N ASP A 81 -3.24 10.90 0.26
CA ASP A 81 -3.72 12.23 0.66
C ASP A 81 -5.00 12.13 1.48
N ARG A 82 -5.99 11.35 1.00
CA ARG A 82 -7.24 11.11 1.72
C ARG A 82 -6.96 10.53 3.11
N PHE A 83 -6.09 9.53 3.21
CA PHE A 83 -5.73 8.95 4.50
C PHE A 83 -5.09 10.02 5.39
N PHE A 84 -4.10 10.74 4.89
CA PHE A 84 -3.38 11.78 5.65
C PHE A 84 -4.32 12.87 6.19
N ARG A 85 -5.30 13.30 5.38
CA ARG A 85 -6.35 14.24 5.81
C ARG A 85 -7.19 13.68 6.95
N THR A 86 -7.60 12.42 6.86
CA THR A 86 -8.33 11.75 7.94
C THR A 86 -7.47 11.62 9.21
N LEU A 87 -6.15 11.41 9.09
CA LEU A 87 -5.25 11.37 10.26
C LEU A 87 -5.23 12.69 11.02
N ARG A 88 -5.22 13.84 10.32
CA ARG A 88 -5.26 15.17 10.95
C ARG A 88 -6.60 15.50 11.58
N SER A 89 -7.70 14.98 11.04
CA SER A 89 -9.06 15.28 11.51
C SER A 89 -9.48 14.51 12.77
N ASN A 90 -8.70 13.51 13.22
CA ASN A 90 -9.07 12.67 14.35
C ASN A 90 -8.37 13.05 15.67
N SER A 91 -7.91 14.30 15.79
CA SER A 91 -7.31 14.87 17.02
C SER A 91 -8.34 15.49 17.97
N SER A 92 -9.61 15.12 17.87
CA SER A 92 -10.65 15.51 18.83
C SER A 92 -11.33 14.26 19.39
N GLY A 93 -10.89 13.85 20.58
CA GLY A 93 -11.65 13.10 21.59
C GLY A 93 -12.24 11.75 21.19
N SER A 94 -11.67 10.66 21.72
CA SER A 94 -12.44 9.50 22.15
C SER A 94 -11.69 8.74 23.23
N SER A 95 -11.90 9.19 24.47
CA SER A 95 -11.88 8.35 25.66
C SER A 95 -13.06 7.38 25.60
N ALA A 96 -12.81 6.07 25.51
CA ALA A 96 -13.74 5.00 25.91
C ALA A 96 -12.94 3.67 25.87
N SER A 97 -12.45 3.19 27.01
CA SER A 97 -13.16 2.36 27.98
C SER A 97 -13.12 0.86 27.64
N ARG A 98 -12.57 0.12 28.62
CA ARG A 98 -12.83 -1.29 28.98
C ARG A 98 -12.13 -2.42 28.22
N ARG A 99 -10.96 -2.75 28.76
CA ARG A 99 -10.71 -3.98 29.54
C ARG A 99 -11.99 -4.80 29.84
N SER A 100 -12.04 -6.07 29.42
CA SER A 100 -12.23 -7.22 30.33
C SER A 100 -12.04 -8.53 29.57
N ARG A 101 -11.01 -9.29 29.96
CA ARG A 101 -10.98 -10.74 29.82
C ARG A 101 -11.56 -11.27 31.13
N ASN A 102 -12.61 -12.07 31.06
CA ASN A 102 -12.79 -13.24 31.92
C ASN A 102 -13.68 -14.24 31.19
#